data_AF-A0A975IFY4-F1
#
_entry.id   AF-A0A975IFY4-F1
#
_cell.length_a   1.000
_cell.length_b   1.000
_cell.length_c   1.000
_cell.angle_alpha   90.00
_cell.angle_beta   90.00
_cell.angle_gamma   90.00
#
_symmetry.space_group_name_H-M   'P 1'
#
loop_
_entity.id
_entity.type
_entity.pdbx_description
1 polymer ?
#
loop_
_entity_poly.entity_id
_entity_poly.type
_entity_poly.pdbx_seq_one_letter_code
_entity_poly.pdbx_strand_id
1 'polypeptide(L)'
;MKTATLANVEVSLTWRSAVASHCDRLFVSNIDTAHDSVPAPLSQKLLDLKAGESCNAQFAAGELVPAHDPLRRVAFPRTQFISQQRHLRIEPRLGRFYPQGFAWQALNCTPNTFQPFRIINDTRLTLDGDLNHPLAQYPLTLHLRDTPELVSQPQRANTPRDIARLITENGAGMQTPYPKVSTDFYADYPFGRGDEAQDAQFYTNPRLIRHLDSTAIAQVTALYARLLTPNTRVLDLMSSWVSHLPESLALKTVTGLGMNAAELAANPRLTKRVVHDLNHQPQLPFADDQFDAVICSVSVEYLTQPLAVMEELARVTQAGGKVTMVFSTRWFPSKAISLWGEMHPFERQGLVLDYFLKTGKLSELHTESLRGLPRPKTDPHYRETSVSDPVFAVWGTVAD
;
A
#
# COMPACT_ATOMS: atom_id res chain seq x y z
N MET A 1 27.77 -25.29 20.32
CA MET A 1 27.10 -23.99 20.61
C MET A 1 26.87 -23.31 19.27
N LYS A 2 25.61 -23.15 18.84
CA LYS A 2 25.31 -22.35 17.64
C LYS A 2 25.44 -20.88 18.06
N THR A 3 26.37 -20.16 17.45
CA THR A 3 26.60 -18.74 17.71
C THR A 3 25.36 -17.95 17.31
N ALA A 4 24.90 -17.04 18.18
CA ALA A 4 23.84 -16.10 17.85
C ALA A 4 24.31 -15.21 16.69
N THR A 5 23.52 -15.12 15.62
CA THR A 5 23.77 -14.16 14.53
C THR A 5 22.85 -12.97 14.75
N LEU A 6 23.43 -11.76 14.79
CA LEU A 6 22.70 -10.51 14.68
C LEU A 6 22.69 -10.10 13.21
N ALA A 7 21.54 -10.21 12.55
CA ALA A 7 21.41 -9.90 11.13
C ALA A 7 20.42 -8.75 10.90
N ASN A 8 20.74 -7.85 9.96
CA ASN A 8 19.80 -6.90 9.42
C ASN A 8 19.13 -7.56 8.22
N VAL A 9 17.83 -7.83 8.33
CA VAL A 9 17.15 -8.69 7.37
C VAL A 9 15.97 -7.95 6.75
N GLU A 10 15.88 -8.01 5.43
CA GLU A 10 14.62 -7.77 4.74
C GLU A 10 13.80 -9.07 4.76
N VAL A 11 12.68 -9.01 5.46
CA VAL A 11 11.69 -10.09 5.50
C VAL A 11 10.66 -9.79 4.43
N SER A 12 10.44 -10.70 3.48
CA SER A 12 9.41 -10.56 2.45
C SER A 12 8.41 -11.70 2.54
N LEU A 13 7.12 -11.39 2.47
CA LEU A 13 6.02 -12.34 2.48
C LEU A 13 5.30 -12.27 1.13
N THR A 14 5.24 -13.39 0.41
CA THR A 14 4.55 -13.47 -0.88
C THR A 14 3.40 -14.46 -0.84
N TRP A 15 2.29 -14.10 -1.49
CA TRP A 15 1.13 -14.96 -1.69
C TRP A 15 0.38 -14.57 -2.96
N ARG A 16 -0.51 -15.45 -3.42
CA ARG A 16 -1.36 -15.21 -4.58
C ARG A 16 -2.82 -15.36 -4.19
N SER A 17 -3.62 -14.35 -4.51
CA SER A 17 -5.07 -14.41 -4.39
C SER A 17 -5.71 -14.78 -5.73
N ALA A 18 -7.04 -14.83 -5.78
CA ALA A 18 -7.76 -15.01 -7.03
C ALA A 18 -7.58 -13.84 -8.01
N VAL A 19 -7.19 -12.65 -7.51
CA VAL A 19 -7.18 -11.40 -8.29
C VAL A 19 -5.79 -10.84 -8.55
N ALA A 20 -4.82 -11.12 -7.69
CA ALA A 20 -3.50 -10.49 -7.76
C ALA A 20 -2.39 -11.34 -7.13
N SER A 21 -1.14 -11.00 -7.47
CA SER A 21 0.06 -11.46 -6.75
C SER A 21 0.50 -10.40 -5.74
N HIS A 22 0.83 -10.82 -4.53
CA HIS A 22 1.08 -9.91 -3.42
C HIS A 22 2.47 -10.11 -2.83
N CYS A 23 3.10 -9.01 -2.42
CA CYS A 23 4.38 -9.00 -1.72
C CYS A 23 4.34 -7.94 -0.60
N ASP A 24 4.53 -8.33 0.65
CA ASP A 24 4.81 -7.39 1.74
C ASP A 24 6.26 -7.53 2.17
N ARG A 25 6.94 -6.41 2.40
CA ARG A 25 8.35 -6.35 2.78
C ARG A 25 8.49 -5.56 4.07
N LEU A 26 9.22 -6.12 5.03
CA LEU A 26 9.51 -5.51 6.31
C LEU A 26 11.01 -5.59 6.58
N PHE A 27 11.64 -4.44 6.75
CA PHE A 27 13.00 -4.40 7.27
C PHE A 27 12.98 -4.62 8.79
N VAL A 28 13.75 -5.61 9.24
CA VAL A 28 13.93 -5.93 10.66
C VAL A 28 15.41 -5.90 10.99
N SER A 29 15.83 -4.94 11.81
CA SER A 29 17.21 -4.83 12.24
C SER A 29 17.55 -5.76 13.41
N ASN A 30 18.80 -6.22 13.44
CA ASN A 30 19.39 -7.00 14.52
C ASN A 30 18.56 -8.23 14.92
N ILE A 31 18.06 -9.03 13.98
CA ILE A 31 17.43 -10.33 14.31
C ILE A 31 18.47 -11.17 15.04
N ASP A 32 18.13 -11.62 16.25
CA ASP A 32 18.94 -12.54 17.05
C ASP A 32 18.30 -13.92 17.00
N THR A 33 18.86 -14.84 16.21
CA THR A 33 18.31 -16.19 16.06
C THR A 33 18.29 -17.04 17.33
N ALA A 34 18.98 -16.62 18.41
CA ALA A 34 18.93 -17.30 19.70
C ALA A 34 17.78 -16.82 20.59
N HIS A 35 17.26 -15.61 20.36
CA HIS A 35 16.21 -15.00 21.18
C HIS A 35 14.91 -14.71 20.42
N ASP A 36 15.00 -14.35 19.14
CA ASP A 36 13.85 -14.14 18.26
C ASP A 36 13.33 -15.47 17.69
N SER A 37 12.01 -15.58 17.58
CA SER A 37 11.33 -16.70 16.92
C SER A 37 11.36 -16.48 15.40
N VAL A 38 12.17 -17.28 14.71
CA VAL A 38 12.20 -17.41 13.26
C VAL A 38 11.56 -18.76 12.91
N PRO A 39 10.54 -18.81 12.02
CA PRO A 39 9.86 -20.06 11.70
C PRO A 39 10.80 -21.08 11.05
N ALA A 40 10.68 -22.36 11.40
CA ALA A 40 11.41 -23.43 10.72
C ALA A 40 10.87 -23.60 9.28
N PRO A 41 11.71 -23.97 8.29
CA PRO A 41 13.16 -24.23 8.37
C PRO A 41 14.04 -22.97 8.26
N LEU A 42 13.47 -21.75 8.24
CA LEU A 42 14.23 -20.52 8.01
C LEU A 42 15.20 -20.18 9.13
N SER A 43 14.90 -20.55 10.38
CA SER A 43 15.82 -20.34 11.51
C SER A 43 17.20 -20.96 11.28
N GLN A 44 17.26 -22.18 10.72
CA GLN A 44 18.52 -22.81 10.37
C GLN A 44 19.15 -22.18 9.14
N LYS A 45 18.36 -21.93 8.08
CA LYS A 45 18.88 -21.34 6.85
C LYS A 45 19.47 -19.94 7.07
N LEU A 46 18.93 -19.17 8.02
CA LEU A 46 19.42 -17.83 8.36
C LEU A 46 20.80 -17.88 9.04
N LEU A 47 21.10 -18.91 9.84
CA LEU A 47 22.43 -19.09 10.46
C LEU A 47 23.52 -19.36 9.42
N ASP A 48 23.16 -20.03 8.33
CA ASP A 48 24.07 -20.45 7.27
C ASP A 48 24.22 -19.40 6.15
N LEU A 49 23.48 -18.29 6.25
CA LEU A 49 23.32 -17.27 5.22
C LEU A 49 24.52 -16.32 5.22
N LYS A 50 25.10 -16.04 4.05
CA LYS A 50 26.19 -15.06 3.92
C LYS A 50 25.66 -13.67 3.61
N ALA A 51 26.54 -12.68 3.78
CA ALA A 51 26.27 -11.28 3.47
C ALA A 51 25.61 -11.09 2.09
N GLY A 52 24.40 -10.53 2.08
CA GLY A 52 23.63 -10.24 0.86
C GLY A 52 22.93 -11.44 0.21
N GLU A 53 23.07 -12.65 0.75
CA GLU A 53 22.34 -13.84 0.27
C GLU A 53 20.86 -13.79 0.70
N SER A 54 20.08 -14.75 0.22
CA SER A 54 18.68 -14.91 0.64
C SER A 54 18.30 -16.38 0.79
N CYS A 55 17.34 -16.64 1.67
CA CYS A 55 16.70 -17.94 1.81
C CYS A 55 15.19 -17.79 1.88
N ASN A 56 14.46 -18.87 1.61
CA ASN A 56 13.00 -18.87 1.69
C ASN A 56 12.45 -20.22 2.15
N ALA A 57 11.19 -20.20 2.59
CA ALA A 57 10.39 -21.38 2.88
C ALA A 57 8.92 -21.12 2.57
N GLN A 58 8.23 -22.18 2.15
CA GLN A 58 6.79 -22.19 1.92
C GLN A 58 6.08 -22.78 3.14
N PHE A 59 4.93 -22.21 3.44
CA PHE A 59 4.06 -22.58 4.54
C PHE A 59 2.66 -22.81 4.00
N ALA A 60 1.99 -23.87 4.45
CA ALA A 60 0.60 -24.13 4.13
C ALA A 60 -0.32 -23.04 4.71
N ALA A 61 -1.54 -22.95 4.19
CA ALA A 61 -2.56 -22.06 4.74
C ALA A 61 -2.80 -22.37 6.23
N GLY A 62 -2.74 -21.34 7.07
CA GLY A 62 -2.92 -21.48 8.51
C GLY A 62 -1.70 -22.02 9.28
N GLU A 63 -0.55 -22.18 8.63
CA GLU A 63 0.69 -22.62 9.30
C GLU A 63 1.49 -21.44 9.87
N LEU A 64 1.70 -20.38 9.07
CA LEU A 64 2.48 -19.20 9.48
C LEU A 64 1.64 -18.17 10.27
N VAL A 65 0.32 -18.21 10.10
CA VAL A 65 -0.68 -17.41 10.81
C VAL A 65 -1.78 -18.34 11.33
N PRO A 66 -2.57 -17.97 12.36
CA PRO A 66 -3.65 -18.83 12.83
C PRO A 66 -4.56 -19.30 11.69
N ALA A 67 -4.82 -20.61 11.65
CA ALA A 67 -5.68 -21.22 10.64
C ALA A 67 -7.09 -20.61 10.67
N HIS A 68 -7.73 -20.61 9.49
CA HIS A 68 -9.09 -20.09 9.37
C HIS A 68 -10.05 -20.92 10.24
N ASP A 69 -10.72 -20.24 11.16
CA ASP A 69 -11.68 -20.81 12.08
C ASP A 69 -13.07 -20.19 11.81
N PRO A 70 -14.06 -20.99 11.36
CA PRO A 70 -15.43 -20.54 11.17
C PRO A 70 -16.07 -19.95 12.45
N LEU A 71 -15.62 -20.36 13.65
CA LEU A 71 -16.12 -19.86 14.92
C LEU A 71 -15.65 -18.43 15.23
N ARG A 72 -14.65 -17.92 14.49
CA ARG A 72 -14.21 -16.51 14.57
C ARG A 72 -15.08 -15.57 13.74
N ARG A 73 -16.22 -16.05 13.23
CA ARG A 73 -17.27 -15.22 12.64
C ARG A 73 -18.30 -14.92 13.71
N VAL A 74 -18.51 -13.63 13.98
CA VAL A 74 -19.40 -13.16 15.04
C VAL A 74 -20.51 -12.35 14.42
N ALA A 75 -21.75 -12.83 14.56
CA ALA A 75 -22.95 -12.07 14.22
C ALA A 75 -23.35 -11.18 15.40
N PHE A 76 -23.66 -9.91 15.14
CA PHE A 76 -24.05 -8.96 16.19
C PHE A 76 -25.07 -7.93 15.69
N PRO A 77 -25.90 -7.34 16.57
CA PRO A 77 -26.81 -6.27 16.20
C PRO A 77 -26.06 -5.07 15.61
N ARG A 78 -26.56 -4.48 14.52
CA ARG A 78 -25.94 -3.30 13.88
C ARG A 78 -25.75 -2.14 14.86
N THR A 79 -26.63 -2.01 15.86
CA THR A 79 -26.56 -0.99 16.92
C THR A 79 -25.35 -1.15 17.85
N GLN A 80 -24.65 -2.28 17.85
CA GLN A 80 -23.42 -2.50 18.61
C GLN A 80 -22.17 -2.04 17.83
N PHE A 81 -22.30 -1.61 16.58
CA PHE A 81 -21.25 -0.91 15.85
C PHE A 81 -21.26 0.58 16.23
N ILE A 82 -20.15 1.06 16.76
CA ILE A 82 -19.98 2.43 17.24
C ILE A 82 -19.52 3.32 16.08
N SER A 83 -20.48 3.87 15.33
CA SER A 83 -20.20 4.71 14.15
C SER A 83 -19.49 6.02 14.47
N GLN A 84 -19.68 6.58 15.67
CA GLN A 84 -19.02 7.81 16.09
C GLN A 84 -17.68 7.49 16.76
N GLN A 85 -16.57 7.83 16.11
CA GLN A 85 -15.22 7.65 16.62
C GLN A 85 -14.47 8.98 16.63
N ARG A 86 -14.27 9.55 17.83
CA ARG A 86 -13.69 10.89 17.99
C ARG A 86 -14.45 11.91 17.13
N HIS A 87 -13.81 12.47 16.10
CA HIS A 87 -14.39 13.44 15.17
C HIS A 87 -14.89 12.81 13.85
N LEU A 88 -14.69 11.50 13.65
CA LEU A 88 -15.12 10.79 12.45
C LEU A 88 -16.47 10.10 12.71
N ARG A 89 -17.34 10.13 11.70
CA ARG A 89 -18.55 9.32 11.65
C ARG A 89 -18.38 8.30 10.53
N ILE A 90 -18.21 7.04 10.90
CA ILE A 90 -17.90 5.94 10.00
C ILE A 90 -19.03 4.93 10.09
N GLU A 91 -19.70 4.66 8.99
CA GLU A 91 -20.74 3.63 8.95
C GLU A 91 -20.12 2.27 8.55
N PRO A 92 -20.60 1.15 9.10
CA PRO A 92 -20.14 -0.17 8.69
C PRO A 92 -20.61 -0.45 7.26
N ARG A 93 -19.70 -0.99 6.45
CA ARG A 93 -19.89 -1.35 5.04
C ARG A 93 -19.40 -2.76 4.79
N LEU A 94 -20.08 -3.46 3.88
CA LEU A 94 -19.74 -4.82 3.49
C LEU A 94 -18.30 -4.90 2.92
N GLY A 95 -17.54 -5.91 3.34
CA GLY A 95 -16.16 -6.19 2.89
C GLY A 95 -15.06 -5.33 3.50
N ARG A 96 -15.41 -4.22 4.17
CA ARG A 96 -14.47 -3.29 4.82
C ARG A 96 -13.90 -3.87 6.11
N PHE A 97 -12.69 -3.43 6.47
CA PHE A 97 -12.04 -3.66 7.75
C PHE A 97 -12.26 -2.50 8.70
N TYR A 98 -12.37 -2.85 9.98
CA TYR A 98 -12.44 -1.92 11.09
C TYR A 98 -11.60 -2.42 12.26
N PRO A 99 -11.05 -1.53 13.09
CA PRO A 99 -10.58 -1.90 14.42
C PRO A 99 -11.69 -2.56 15.24
N GLN A 100 -11.41 -3.67 15.94
CA GLN A 100 -12.39 -4.37 16.78
C GLN A 100 -13.02 -3.46 17.85
N GLY A 101 -12.34 -2.38 18.24
CA GLY A 101 -12.88 -1.31 19.08
C GLY A 101 -14.22 -0.72 18.60
N PHE A 102 -14.51 -0.76 17.29
CA PHE A 102 -15.80 -0.32 16.74
C PHE A 102 -16.98 -1.20 17.15
N ALA A 103 -16.74 -2.46 17.50
CA ALA A 103 -17.78 -3.39 17.93
C ALA A 103 -17.40 -4.07 19.26
N TRP A 104 -16.69 -3.35 20.14
CA TRP A 104 -15.99 -3.93 21.28
C TRP A 104 -16.87 -4.78 22.21
N GLN A 105 -18.14 -4.40 22.41
CA GLN A 105 -19.09 -5.16 23.21
C GLN A 105 -19.44 -6.50 22.55
N ALA A 106 -19.72 -6.46 21.25
CA ALA A 106 -20.03 -7.65 20.46
C ALA A 106 -18.85 -8.61 20.37
N LEU A 107 -17.64 -8.05 20.26
CA LEU A 107 -16.40 -8.80 20.03
C LEU A 107 -15.64 -9.16 21.32
N ASN A 108 -16.23 -8.86 22.48
CA ASN A 108 -15.65 -9.12 23.79
C ASN A 108 -14.21 -8.58 23.93
N CYS A 109 -13.99 -7.35 23.48
CA CYS A 109 -12.70 -6.67 23.54
C CYS A 109 -12.83 -5.28 24.16
N THR A 110 -11.77 -4.47 24.10
CA THR A 110 -11.79 -3.09 24.62
C THR A 110 -12.07 -2.09 23.51
N PRO A 111 -12.58 -0.88 23.81
CA PRO A 111 -12.75 0.19 22.82
C PRO A 111 -11.44 0.61 22.10
N ASN A 112 -10.27 0.36 22.71
CA ASN A 112 -8.96 0.69 22.15
C ASN A 112 -8.29 -0.49 21.43
N THR A 113 -9.03 -1.57 21.17
CA THR A 113 -8.53 -2.74 20.44
C THR A 113 -8.39 -2.40 18.95
N PHE A 114 -7.15 -2.23 18.48
CA PHE A 114 -6.83 -1.86 17.10
C PHE A 114 -6.72 -3.04 16.13
N GLN A 115 -6.75 -4.27 16.65
CA GLN A 115 -6.79 -5.48 15.83
C GLN A 115 -7.95 -5.38 14.84
N PRO A 116 -7.72 -5.67 13.56
CA PRO A 116 -8.75 -5.55 12.55
C PRO A 116 -9.78 -6.68 12.66
N PHE A 117 -10.98 -6.42 12.17
CA PHE A 117 -11.96 -7.43 11.75
C PHE A 117 -12.67 -6.93 10.49
N ARG A 118 -13.21 -7.84 9.68
CA ARG A 118 -13.88 -7.52 8.41
C ARG A 118 -15.38 -7.72 8.52
N ILE A 119 -16.19 -6.79 8.02
CA ILE A 119 -17.63 -7.01 7.86
C ILE A 119 -17.85 -7.89 6.64
N ILE A 120 -18.47 -9.06 6.80
CA ILE A 120 -18.71 -10.04 5.71
C ILE A 120 -20.19 -10.22 5.39
N ASN A 121 -21.07 -9.65 6.21
CA ASN A 121 -22.50 -9.54 5.96
C ASN A 121 -23.00 -8.24 6.58
N ASP A 122 -23.87 -7.55 5.85
CA ASP A 122 -24.49 -6.30 6.31
C ASP A 122 -25.98 -6.32 5.99
N THR A 123 -26.81 -6.46 7.04
CA THR A 123 -28.26 -6.33 6.94
C THR A 123 -28.75 -5.11 7.73
N ARG A 124 -30.03 -4.77 7.56
CA ARG A 124 -30.65 -3.66 8.30
C ARG A 124 -30.53 -3.80 9.83
N LEU A 125 -30.50 -5.02 10.37
CA LEU A 125 -30.52 -5.28 11.81
C LEU A 125 -29.25 -5.93 12.35
N THR A 126 -28.50 -6.65 11.51
CA THR A 126 -27.37 -7.47 11.94
C THR A 126 -26.16 -7.25 11.04
N LEU A 127 -24.98 -7.38 11.65
CA LEU A 127 -23.68 -7.41 10.97
C LEU A 127 -23.01 -8.74 11.31
N ASP A 128 -22.27 -9.31 10.35
CA ASP A 128 -21.37 -10.42 10.62
C ASP A 128 -19.92 -9.96 10.46
N GLY A 129 -19.15 -10.06 11.53
CA GLY A 129 -17.72 -9.73 11.56
C GLY A 129 -16.87 -10.99 11.48
N ASP A 130 -15.91 -11.02 10.55
CA ASP A 130 -14.87 -12.04 10.47
C ASP A 130 -13.59 -11.55 11.17
N LEU A 131 -13.21 -12.25 12.25
CA LEU A 131 -12.03 -11.98 13.07
C LEU A 131 -10.85 -12.90 12.71
N ASN A 132 -10.95 -13.66 11.62
CA ASN A 132 -9.83 -14.45 11.11
C ASN A 132 -8.70 -13.56 10.59
N HIS A 133 -7.48 -14.09 10.64
CA HIS A 133 -6.35 -13.42 10.00
C HIS A 133 -6.61 -13.31 8.49
N PRO A 134 -6.43 -12.15 7.83
CA PRO A 134 -6.72 -12.00 6.39
C PRO A 134 -5.94 -12.99 5.50
N LEU A 135 -4.78 -13.42 5.96
CA LEU A 135 -3.94 -14.42 5.29
C LEU A 135 -4.26 -15.89 5.60
N ALA A 136 -5.21 -16.18 6.49
CA ALA A 136 -5.44 -17.54 7.03
C ALA A 136 -5.78 -18.60 5.96
N GLN A 137 -6.22 -18.18 4.78
CA GLN A 137 -6.64 -19.07 3.69
C GLN A 137 -5.57 -19.26 2.61
N TYR A 138 -4.44 -18.56 2.69
CA TYR A 138 -3.43 -18.57 1.63
C TYR A 138 -2.20 -19.38 2.04
N PRO A 139 -1.65 -20.22 1.15
CA PRO A 139 -0.28 -20.66 1.29
C PRO A 139 0.64 -19.43 1.18
N LEU A 140 1.67 -19.37 2.03
CA LEU A 140 2.54 -18.22 2.17
C LEU A 140 3.99 -18.63 1.91
N THR A 141 4.74 -17.79 1.19
CA THR A 141 6.20 -17.95 1.10
C THR A 141 6.87 -16.82 1.85
N LEU A 142 7.69 -17.16 2.84
CA LEU A 142 8.50 -16.21 3.59
C LEU A 142 9.94 -16.25 3.07
N HIS A 143 10.45 -15.08 2.69
CA HIS A 143 11.81 -14.87 2.21
C HIS A 143 12.56 -14.01 3.23
N LEU A 144 13.81 -14.38 3.52
CA LEU A 144 14.72 -13.61 4.33
C LEU A 144 15.94 -13.27 3.48
N ARG A 145 16.28 -11.99 3.40
CA ARG A 145 17.48 -11.51 2.72
C ARG A 145 18.35 -10.73 3.70
N ASP A 146 19.62 -11.11 3.80
CA ASP A 146 20.57 -10.34 4.59
C ASP A 146 20.88 -9.00 3.90
N THR A 147 20.90 -7.93 4.68
CA THR A 147 21.04 -6.54 4.23
C THR A 147 22.05 -5.81 5.12
N PRO A 148 23.32 -6.21 5.10
CA PRO A 148 24.35 -5.70 6.01
C PRO A 148 24.68 -4.23 5.75
N GLU A 149 24.33 -3.71 4.57
CA GLU A 149 24.46 -2.30 4.21
C GLU A 149 23.45 -1.39 4.93
N LEU A 150 22.35 -1.93 5.46
CA LEU A 150 21.33 -1.14 6.13
C LEU A 150 21.71 -0.87 7.59
N VAL A 151 21.49 0.37 8.02
CA VAL A 151 21.82 0.82 9.37
C VAL A 151 20.85 0.19 10.37
N SER A 152 21.40 -0.44 11.40
CA SER A 152 20.63 -0.97 12.53
C SER A 152 19.86 0.12 13.26
N GLN A 153 18.59 -0.14 13.59
CA GLN A 153 17.80 0.77 14.41
C GLN A 153 18.00 0.46 15.91
N PRO A 154 17.87 1.46 16.80
CA PRO A 154 17.92 1.23 18.25
C PRO A 154 16.82 0.25 18.66
N GLN A 155 17.20 -0.87 19.27
CA GLN A 155 16.25 -1.86 19.74
C GLN A 155 15.75 -1.46 21.14
N ARG A 156 14.44 -1.59 21.39
CA ARG A 156 13.96 -1.64 22.77
C ARG A 156 14.46 -2.94 23.39
N ALA A 157 15.32 -2.85 24.40
CA ALA A 157 15.99 -4.00 24.99
C ALA A 157 14.99 -5.09 25.48
N ASN A 158 15.36 -6.35 25.27
CA ASN A 158 14.88 -7.57 25.94
C ASN A 158 13.47 -8.13 25.65
N THR A 159 12.79 -7.81 24.55
CA THR A 159 11.57 -8.57 24.17
C THR A 159 11.85 -9.46 22.96
N PRO A 160 11.80 -10.81 23.11
CA PRO A 160 11.80 -11.75 22.00
C PRO A 160 10.77 -11.34 20.94
N ARG A 161 11.19 -11.25 19.68
CA ARG A 161 10.28 -10.96 18.56
C ARG A 161 9.90 -12.23 17.85
N ASP A 162 8.67 -12.28 17.37
CA ASP A 162 8.23 -13.30 16.43
C ASP A 162 8.26 -12.70 15.02
N ILE A 163 9.19 -13.17 14.18
CA ILE A 163 9.41 -12.61 12.84
C ILE A 163 8.23 -12.85 11.92
N ALA A 164 7.58 -14.01 12.02
CA ALA A 164 6.38 -14.32 11.25
C ALA A 164 5.24 -13.37 11.65
N ARG A 165 5.06 -13.17 12.96
CA ARG A 165 4.08 -12.25 13.52
C ARG A 165 4.35 -10.80 13.09
N LEU A 166 5.60 -10.33 13.14
CA LEU A 166 5.95 -8.95 12.79
C LEU A 166 5.54 -8.55 11.36
N ILE A 167 5.72 -9.45 10.38
CA ILE A 167 5.35 -9.17 8.99
C ILE A 167 3.86 -9.40 8.72
N THR A 168 3.22 -10.34 9.43
CA THR A 168 1.81 -10.69 9.18
C THR A 168 0.81 -9.83 9.94
N GLU A 169 1.17 -9.29 11.10
CA GLU A 169 0.22 -8.53 11.94
C GLU A 169 -0.18 -7.17 11.38
N ASN A 170 -1.41 -6.78 11.70
CA ASN A 170 -1.97 -5.43 11.51
C ASN A 170 -1.97 -4.92 10.06
N GLY A 171 -2.05 -5.81 9.05
CA GLY A 171 -2.15 -5.32 7.69
C GLY A 171 -2.17 -6.35 6.57
N ALA A 172 -1.12 -7.18 6.50
CA ALA A 172 -0.93 -8.06 5.35
C ALA A 172 -2.16 -8.95 5.09
N GLY A 173 -2.60 -8.96 3.84
CA GLY A 173 -3.80 -9.67 3.38
C GLY A 173 -5.06 -8.80 3.34
N MET A 174 -5.13 -7.65 4.00
CA MET A 174 -6.30 -6.75 3.94
C MET A 174 -6.59 -6.21 2.53
N GLN A 175 -5.56 -6.10 1.70
CA GLN A 175 -5.71 -5.68 0.30
C GLN A 175 -6.46 -6.71 -0.56
N THR A 176 -6.70 -7.92 -0.05
CA THR A 176 -7.32 -9.00 -0.81
C THR A 176 -8.84 -8.97 -0.62
N PRO A 177 -9.66 -8.98 -1.69
CA PRO A 177 -11.11 -9.09 -1.59
C PRO A 177 -11.52 -10.34 -0.80
N TYR A 178 -12.62 -10.26 -0.06
CA TYR A 178 -13.16 -11.44 0.61
C TYR A 178 -13.85 -12.35 -0.42
N PRO A 179 -13.69 -13.68 -0.36
CA PRO A 179 -14.28 -14.57 -1.35
C PRO A 179 -15.78 -14.35 -1.52
N LYS A 180 -16.22 -14.12 -2.76
CA LYS A 180 -17.62 -13.90 -3.17
C LYS A 180 -18.30 -12.67 -2.53
N VAL A 181 -17.54 -11.77 -1.93
CA VAL A 181 -18.05 -10.51 -1.37
C VAL A 181 -17.38 -9.35 -2.09
N SER A 182 -18.17 -8.56 -2.81
CA SER A 182 -17.70 -7.29 -3.36
C SER A 182 -17.62 -6.27 -2.22
N THR A 183 -16.42 -5.75 -1.96
CA THR A 183 -16.26 -4.71 -0.93
C THR A 183 -16.98 -3.45 -1.35
N ASP A 184 -17.80 -2.90 -0.44
CA ASP A 184 -18.51 -1.66 -0.65
C ASP A 184 -17.63 -0.47 -0.27
N PHE A 185 -16.71 -0.13 -1.17
CA PHE A 185 -15.94 1.11 -1.08
C PHE A 185 -16.70 2.33 -1.59
N TYR A 186 -17.77 2.16 -2.39
CA TYR A 186 -18.34 3.19 -3.26
C TYR A 186 -19.73 3.67 -2.84
N ALA A 187 -20.17 3.31 -1.64
CA ALA A 187 -21.45 3.78 -1.10
C ALA A 187 -21.62 5.30 -1.19
N ASP A 188 -20.52 6.04 -1.04
CA ASP A 188 -20.47 7.49 -1.07
C ASP A 188 -19.64 7.99 -2.28
N TYR A 189 -19.89 7.42 -3.47
CA TYR A 189 -19.23 7.80 -4.74
C TYR A 189 -20.08 8.79 -5.58
N PRO A 190 -19.51 9.81 -6.25
CA PRO A 190 -18.12 10.25 -6.21
C PRO A 190 -17.64 10.57 -4.80
N PHE A 191 -16.36 10.30 -4.53
CA PHE A 191 -15.83 10.42 -3.18
C PHE A 191 -15.78 11.88 -2.73
N GLY A 192 -16.37 12.15 -1.56
CA GLY A 192 -16.27 13.44 -0.89
C GLY A 192 -14.95 13.63 -0.14
N ARG A 193 -14.72 14.86 0.33
CA ARG A 193 -13.51 15.30 1.04
C ARG A 193 -13.86 16.18 2.24
N GLY A 194 -12.89 16.36 3.14
CA GLY A 194 -13.03 17.33 4.24
C GLY A 194 -13.10 18.78 3.75
N ASP A 195 -12.34 19.11 2.70
CA ASP A 195 -12.37 20.40 2.00
C ASP A 195 -12.76 20.22 0.53
N GLU A 196 -14.01 20.58 0.23
CA GLU A 196 -14.62 20.54 -1.11
C GLU A 196 -14.31 21.78 -1.96
N ALA A 197 -13.50 22.73 -1.47
CA ALA A 197 -13.07 23.87 -2.28
C ALA A 197 -12.30 23.41 -3.54
N GLN A 198 -12.39 24.21 -4.60
CA GLN A 198 -11.78 23.91 -5.90
C GLN A 198 -10.27 23.66 -5.77
N ASP A 199 -9.78 22.60 -6.41
CA ASP A 199 -8.39 22.18 -6.30
C ASP A 199 -7.43 23.22 -6.89
N ALA A 200 -7.84 23.93 -7.94
CA ALA A 200 -7.09 25.05 -8.50
C ALA A 200 -6.67 26.09 -7.45
N GLN A 201 -7.51 26.35 -6.44
CA GLN A 201 -7.18 27.29 -5.35
C GLN A 201 -6.09 26.69 -4.44
N PHE A 202 -6.22 25.42 -4.06
CA PHE A 202 -5.27 24.74 -3.17
C PHE A 202 -3.88 24.55 -3.81
N TYR A 203 -3.83 24.33 -5.13
CA TYR A 203 -2.60 24.09 -5.89
C TYR A 203 -2.05 25.36 -6.57
N THR A 204 -2.60 26.55 -6.29
CA THR A 204 -2.08 27.81 -6.85
C THR A 204 -0.63 28.06 -6.44
N ASN A 205 -0.31 27.87 -5.15
CA ASN A 205 1.05 28.10 -4.65
C ASN A 205 1.90 26.84 -4.83
N PRO A 206 3.05 26.93 -5.54
CA PRO A 206 3.92 25.78 -5.74
C PRO A 206 4.53 25.32 -4.43
N ARG A 207 4.63 24.00 -4.27
CA ARG A 207 5.26 23.32 -3.14
C ARG A 207 6.43 22.51 -3.65
N LEU A 208 7.58 23.18 -3.78
CA LEU A 208 8.85 22.54 -4.18
C LEU A 208 9.50 21.78 -3.01
N ILE A 209 8.72 20.89 -2.40
CA ILE A 209 9.15 20.02 -1.30
C ILE A 209 9.00 18.55 -1.72
N ARG A 210 9.73 17.66 -1.05
CA ARG A 210 9.54 16.22 -1.20
C ARG A 210 8.52 15.75 -0.17
N HIS A 211 7.52 14.97 -0.60
CA HIS A 211 6.45 14.47 0.27
C HIS A 211 6.82 13.20 1.05
N LEU A 212 7.89 12.52 0.60
CA LEU A 212 8.48 11.34 1.21
C LEU A 212 9.92 11.63 1.63
N ASP A 213 10.39 10.93 2.66
CA ASP A 213 11.81 10.92 3.00
C ASP A 213 12.67 10.23 1.91
N SER A 214 13.98 10.48 1.90
CA SER A 214 14.86 9.99 0.83
C SER A 214 15.02 8.46 0.79
N THR A 215 14.82 7.76 1.92
CA THR A 215 14.83 6.29 1.95
C THR A 215 13.61 5.74 1.23
N ALA A 216 12.42 6.28 1.51
CA ALA A 216 11.19 5.89 0.80
C ALA A 216 11.28 6.21 -0.70
N ILE A 217 11.80 7.40 -1.06
CA ILE A 217 12.04 7.78 -2.47
C ILE A 217 12.93 6.77 -3.18
N ALA A 218 14.02 6.32 -2.55
CA ALA A 218 14.91 5.33 -3.17
C ALA A 218 14.17 4.02 -3.51
N GLN A 219 13.17 3.64 -2.71
CA GLN A 219 12.37 2.44 -2.94
C GLN A 219 11.33 2.63 -4.05
N VAL A 220 10.73 3.82 -4.15
CA VAL A 220 9.88 4.19 -5.30
C VAL A 220 10.71 4.16 -6.59
N THR A 221 11.91 4.74 -6.57
CA THR A 221 12.86 4.69 -7.70
C THR A 221 13.22 3.26 -8.08
N ALA A 222 13.51 2.40 -7.09
CA ALA A 222 13.84 0.99 -7.34
C ALA A 222 12.65 0.19 -7.90
N LEU A 223 11.42 0.50 -7.47
CA LEU A 223 10.20 -0.07 -8.06
C LEU A 223 10.08 0.34 -9.54
N TYR A 224 10.20 1.63 -9.86
CA TYR A 224 10.13 2.09 -11.24
C TYR A 224 11.26 1.53 -12.11
N ALA A 225 12.46 1.32 -11.56
CA ALA A 225 13.55 0.65 -12.28
C ALA A 225 13.22 -0.81 -12.65
N ARG A 226 12.40 -1.50 -11.85
CA ARG A 226 11.96 -2.88 -12.15
C ARG A 226 10.82 -2.93 -13.16
N LEU A 227 9.93 -1.92 -13.15
CA LEU A 227 8.70 -1.95 -13.94
C LEU A 227 8.82 -1.26 -15.30
N LEU A 228 9.78 -0.34 -15.45
CA LEU A 228 9.98 0.41 -16.69
C LEU A 228 11.20 -0.09 -17.44
N THR A 229 11.09 -0.14 -18.76
CA THR A 229 12.20 -0.48 -19.66
C THR A 229 12.79 0.77 -20.32
N PRO A 230 14.04 0.73 -20.82
CA PRO A 230 14.57 1.81 -21.65
C PRO A 230 13.68 2.11 -22.86
N ASN A 231 13.77 3.34 -23.40
CA ASN A 231 13.03 3.80 -24.58
C ASN A 231 11.48 3.78 -24.45
N THR A 232 10.97 3.79 -23.22
CA THR A 232 9.52 3.85 -22.89
C THR A 232 9.00 5.29 -22.93
N ARG A 233 7.78 5.49 -23.45
CA ARG A 233 6.97 6.71 -23.35
C ARG A 233 6.16 6.65 -22.06
N VAL A 234 6.53 7.46 -21.07
CA VAL A 234 5.91 7.45 -19.74
C VAL A 234 4.98 8.65 -19.56
N LEU A 235 3.79 8.41 -19.03
CA LEU A 235 2.94 9.43 -18.41
C LEU A 235 3.20 9.42 -16.89
N ASP A 236 3.68 10.54 -16.37
CA ASP A 236 3.74 10.82 -14.93
C ASP A 236 2.44 11.55 -14.54
N LEU A 237 1.48 10.77 -14.03
CA LEU A 237 0.14 11.20 -13.67
C LEU A 237 0.15 11.88 -12.30
N MET A 238 -0.55 13.02 -12.20
CA MET A 238 -0.55 13.89 -11.01
C MET A 238 0.87 14.33 -10.61
N SER A 239 1.71 14.56 -11.62
CA SER A 239 3.11 14.96 -11.49
C SER A 239 3.26 16.32 -10.80
N SER A 240 4.42 16.47 -10.16
CA SER A 240 4.92 17.73 -9.60
C SER A 240 6.36 17.97 -10.10
N TRP A 241 7.22 18.56 -9.28
CA TRP A 241 8.60 18.92 -9.59
C TRP A 241 9.61 17.76 -9.53
N VAL A 242 9.20 16.57 -9.06
CA VAL A 242 10.02 15.34 -9.03
C VAL A 242 9.16 14.12 -9.40
N SER A 243 9.65 13.30 -10.32
CA SER A 243 8.96 12.07 -10.80
C SER A 243 9.44 10.77 -10.13
N HIS A 244 10.48 10.84 -9.29
CA HIS A 244 11.13 9.68 -8.65
C HIS A 244 11.62 8.58 -9.63
N LEU A 245 11.86 8.96 -10.88
CA LEU A 245 12.39 8.06 -11.90
C LEU A 245 13.90 7.83 -11.70
N PRO A 246 14.43 6.63 -11.99
CA PRO A 246 15.87 6.39 -11.96
C PRO A 246 16.60 7.32 -12.93
N GLU A 247 17.67 7.96 -12.47
CA GLU A 247 18.44 8.90 -13.28
C GLU A 247 19.09 8.23 -14.49
N SER A 248 19.58 7.00 -14.31
CA SER A 248 20.22 6.18 -15.36
C SER A 248 19.24 5.60 -16.37
N LEU A 249 17.93 5.65 -16.11
CA LEU A 249 16.94 5.08 -17.02
C LEU A 249 16.66 6.05 -18.18
N ALA A 250 17.17 5.69 -19.35
CA ALA A 250 16.94 6.41 -20.60
C ALA A 250 15.54 6.13 -21.14
N LEU A 251 14.60 7.03 -20.84
CA LEU A 251 13.22 6.99 -21.34
C LEU A 251 13.10 7.78 -22.64
N LYS A 252 12.16 7.40 -23.51
CA LYS A 252 11.94 8.08 -24.80
C LYS A 252 11.31 9.45 -24.59
N THR A 253 10.27 9.50 -23.76
CA THR A 253 9.60 10.74 -23.34
C THR A 253 9.02 10.56 -21.96
N VAL A 254 8.98 11.63 -21.17
CA VAL A 254 8.24 11.69 -19.91
C VAL A 254 7.28 12.87 -19.98
N THR A 255 5.99 12.58 -20.06
CA THR A 255 4.94 13.60 -20.04
C THR A 255 4.40 13.71 -18.63
N GLY A 256 4.58 14.86 -17.98
CA GLY A 256 4.00 15.10 -16.66
C GLY A 256 2.66 15.80 -16.81
N LEU A 257 1.61 15.22 -16.22
CA LEU A 257 0.31 15.83 -16.08
C LEU A 257 0.08 16.15 -14.61
N GLY A 258 -0.11 17.42 -14.27
CA GLY A 258 -0.28 17.86 -12.88
C GLY A 258 -1.07 19.15 -12.76
N MET A 259 -1.18 19.69 -11.54
CA MET A 259 -2.03 20.86 -11.29
C MET A 259 -1.28 22.19 -11.18
N ASN A 260 0.04 22.16 -10.95
CA ASN A 260 0.83 23.38 -10.78
C ASN A 260 1.88 23.52 -11.90
N ALA A 261 1.72 24.56 -12.73
CA ALA A 261 2.59 24.82 -13.86
C ALA A 261 4.07 25.05 -13.45
N ALA A 262 4.31 25.72 -12.33
CA ALA A 262 5.66 26.03 -11.85
C ALA A 262 6.38 24.78 -11.32
N GLU A 263 5.67 23.89 -10.62
CA GLU A 263 6.20 22.60 -10.21
C GLU A 263 6.56 21.74 -11.43
N LEU A 264 5.67 21.62 -12.40
CA LEU A 264 5.94 20.89 -13.64
C LEU A 264 7.14 21.49 -14.39
N ALA A 265 7.23 22.83 -14.47
CA ALA A 265 8.36 23.52 -15.08
C ALA A 265 9.69 23.21 -14.39
N ALA A 266 9.69 23.11 -13.05
CA ALA A 266 10.86 22.79 -12.25
C ALA A 266 11.29 21.31 -12.33
N ASN A 267 10.47 20.41 -12.88
CA ASN A 267 10.82 19.00 -13.01
C ASN A 267 11.79 18.75 -14.18
N PRO A 268 13.05 18.33 -13.90
CA PRO A 268 14.06 18.14 -14.93
C PRO A 268 13.84 16.85 -15.75
N ARG A 269 13.01 15.91 -15.28
CA ARG A 269 12.75 14.65 -15.99
C ARG A 269 11.70 14.80 -17.08
N LEU A 270 10.84 15.82 -17.01
CA LEU A 270 9.73 15.99 -17.94
C LEU A 270 10.18 16.55 -19.30
N THR A 271 9.84 15.84 -20.37
CA THR A 271 9.97 16.31 -21.75
C THR A 271 8.74 17.06 -22.23
N LYS A 272 7.57 16.80 -21.63
CA LYS A 272 6.31 17.51 -21.87
C LYS A 272 5.58 17.75 -20.55
N ARG A 273 4.82 18.86 -20.47
CA ARG A 273 4.15 19.32 -19.25
C ARG A 273 2.72 19.72 -19.61
N VAL A 274 1.75 19.17 -18.87
CA VAL A 274 0.33 19.41 -19.09
C VAL A 274 -0.31 19.79 -17.76
N VAL A 275 -0.93 20.97 -17.70
CA VAL A 275 -1.71 21.38 -16.53
C VAL A 275 -3.14 20.90 -16.73
N HIS A 276 -3.63 20.05 -15.83
CA HIS A 276 -4.94 19.45 -15.95
C HIS A 276 -5.48 19.02 -14.58
N ASP A 277 -6.75 19.35 -14.31
CA ASP A 277 -7.44 19.02 -13.08
C ASP A 277 -8.34 17.80 -13.31
N LEU A 278 -7.89 16.63 -12.84
CA LEU A 278 -8.59 15.36 -13.00
C LEU A 278 -9.89 15.26 -12.20
N ASN A 279 -10.02 16.04 -11.12
CA ASN A 279 -11.23 16.05 -10.30
C ASN A 279 -12.33 16.91 -10.94
N HIS A 280 -11.94 17.90 -11.75
CA HIS A 280 -12.86 18.67 -12.58
C HIS A 280 -13.19 17.98 -13.92
N GLN A 281 -12.16 17.53 -14.64
CA GLN A 281 -12.27 16.86 -15.93
C GLN A 281 -11.46 15.56 -15.89
N PRO A 282 -12.07 14.39 -15.64
CA PRO A 282 -11.32 13.13 -15.54
C PRO A 282 -10.79 12.63 -16.89
N GLN A 283 -11.28 13.17 -18.01
CA GLN A 283 -10.85 12.81 -19.36
C GLN A 283 -9.44 13.32 -19.67
N LEU A 284 -8.51 12.40 -19.95
CA LEU A 284 -7.12 12.74 -20.24
C LEU A 284 -6.99 13.35 -21.64
N PRO A 285 -6.24 14.47 -21.80
CA PRO A 285 -6.08 15.18 -23.07
C PRO A 285 -5.03 14.51 -23.99
N PHE A 286 -5.09 13.18 -24.11
CA PHE A 286 -4.14 12.36 -24.85
C PHE A 286 -4.87 11.40 -25.79
N ALA A 287 -4.21 11.03 -26.87
CA ALA A 287 -4.72 10.02 -27.79
C ALA A 287 -4.68 8.62 -27.13
N ASP A 288 -5.47 7.71 -27.69
CA ASP A 288 -5.42 6.29 -27.35
C ASP A 288 -4.01 5.73 -27.60
N ASP A 289 -3.57 4.77 -26.79
CA ASP A 289 -2.28 4.07 -26.91
C ASP A 289 -1.02 4.98 -27.00
N GLN A 290 -1.14 6.21 -26.51
CA GLN A 290 -0.08 7.21 -26.59
C GLN A 290 1.13 6.87 -25.70
N PHE A 291 0.93 6.12 -24.62
CA PHE A 291 1.94 5.80 -23.63
C PHE A 291 2.21 4.30 -23.55
N ASP A 292 3.47 3.98 -23.20
CA ASP A 292 3.90 2.60 -22.96
C ASP A 292 3.78 2.24 -21.47
N ALA A 293 3.80 3.24 -20.58
CA ALA A 293 3.55 3.08 -19.16
C ALA A 293 3.02 4.37 -18.50
N VAL A 294 2.29 4.19 -17.40
CA VAL A 294 1.80 5.25 -16.51
C VAL A 294 2.37 5.02 -15.12
N ILE A 295 2.87 6.09 -14.50
CA ILE A 295 3.22 6.12 -13.07
C ILE A 295 2.40 7.21 -12.37
N CYS A 296 2.10 7.01 -11.10
CA CYS A 296 1.45 7.99 -10.23
C CYS A 296 2.04 7.85 -8.83
N SER A 297 2.71 8.90 -8.36
CA SER A 297 3.43 8.88 -7.07
C SER A 297 2.74 9.77 -6.04
N VAL A 298 2.27 9.16 -4.94
CA VAL A 298 1.72 9.82 -3.73
C VAL A 298 0.60 10.81 -4.04
N SER A 299 -0.35 10.38 -4.90
CA SER A 299 -1.41 11.25 -5.40
C SER A 299 -2.78 10.59 -5.59
N VAL A 300 -2.87 9.25 -5.65
CA VAL A 300 -4.13 8.54 -5.94
C VAL A 300 -5.21 8.79 -4.87
N GLU A 301 -4.80 9.11 -3.64
CA GLU A 301 -5.68 9.42 -2.51
C GLU A 301 -6.50 10.71 -2.65
N TYR A 302 -6.18 11.54 -3.65
CA TYR A 302 -6.86 12.81 -3.90
C TYR A 302 -7.91 12.75 -5.03
N LEU A 303 -8.07 11.60 -5.70
CA LEU A 303 -9.03 11.44 -6.78
C LEU A 303 -10.45 11.24 -6.24
N THR A 304 -11.38 12.12 -6.61
CA THR A 304 -12.80 12.01 -6.25
C THR A 304 -13.55 11.04 -7.16
N GLN A 305 -13.08 10.88 -8.40
CA GLN A 305 -13.65 9.99 -9.43
C GLN A 305 -12.62 9.01 -10.01
N PRO A 306 -11.95 8.18 -9.18
CA PRO A 306 -10.85 7.33 -9.63
C PRO A 306 -11.24 6.33 -10.72
N LEU A 307 -12.47 5.80 -10.73
CA LEU A 307 -12.92 4.87 -11.78
C LEU A 307 -12.89 5.52 -13.19
N ALA A 308 -13.38 6.76 -13.32
CA ALA A 308 -13.32 7.49 -14.58
C ALA A 308 -11.86 7.78 -15.01
N VAL A 309 -10.97 8.04 -14.05
CA VAL A 309 -9.54 8.22 -14.34
C VAL A 309 -8.92 6.90 -14.79
N MET A 310 -9.18 5.77 -14.12
CA MET A 310 -8.62 4.47 -14.51
C MET A 310 -9.04 4.05 -15.92
N GLU A 311 -10.29 4.33 -16.33
CA GLU A 311 -10.76 4.12 -17.70
C GLU A 311 -9.89 4.87 -18.72
N GLU A 312 -9.55 6.12 -18.41
CA GLU A 312 -8.69 6.94 -19.26
C GLU A 312 -7.24 6.47 -19.22
N LEU A 313 -6.72 6.01 -18.08
CA LEU A 313 -5.37 5.44 -18.02
C LEU A 313 -5.25 4.18 -18.85
N ALA A 314 -6.27 3.32 -18.84
CA ALA A 314 -6.33 2.16 -19.71
C ALA A 314 -6.41 2.58 -21.19
N ARG A 315 -7.19 3.62 -21.54
CA ARG A 315 -7.32 4.11 -22.92
C ARG A 315 -6.01 4.68 -23.48
N VAL A 316 -5.31 5.50 -22.72
CA VAL A 316 -4.11 6.20 -23.23
C VAL A 316 -2.84 5.35 -23.18
N THR A 317 -2.92 4.16 -22.58
CA THR A 317 -1.79 3.24 -22.42
C THR A 317 -1.97 2.08 -23.37
N GLN A 318 -0.97 1.80 -24.20
CA GLN A 318 -1.03 0.70 -25.15
C GLN A 318 -1.26 -0.65 -24.45
N ALA A 319 -1.85 -1.60 -25.17
CA ALA A 319 -1.91 -3.00 -24.76
C ALA A 319 -0.52 -3.53 -24.33
N GLY A 320 -0.46 -4.26 -23.22
CA GLY A 320 0.80 -4.69 -22.60
C GLY A 320 1.55 -3.62 -21.80
N GLY A 321 1.10 -2.36 -21.85
CA GLY A 321 1.66 -1.27 -21.05
C GLY A 321 1.28 -1.36 -19.57
N LYS A 322 2.12 -0.82 -18.68
CA LYS A 322 1.90 -0.90 -17.23
C LYS A 322 1.32 0.39 -16.65
N VAL A 323 0.34 0.26 -15.77
CA VAL A 323 -0.17 1.36 -14.94
C VAL A 323 0.21 1.11 -13.50
N THR A 324 0.95 2.03 -12.88
CA THR A 324 1.50 1.90 -11.52
C THR A 324 1.05 3.04 -10.63
N MET A 325 0.45 2.70 -9.49
CA MET A 325 0.05 3.62 -8.43
C MET A 325 0.94 3.37 -7.22
N VAL A 326 1.58 4.42 -6.71
CA VAL A 326 2.40 4.39 -5.50
C VAL A 326 1.86 5.42 -4.51
N PHE A 327 1.76 5.06 -3.24
CA PHE A 327 1.34 5.96 -2.18
C PHE A 327 1.98 5.57 -0.85
N SER A 328 1.77 6.42 0.17
CA SER A 328 2.34 6.25 1.50
C SER A 328 1.31 6.56 2.59
N THR A 329 1.74 6.62 3.84
CA THR A 329 0.96 7.11 4.98
C THR A 329 1.12 8.61 5.20
N ARG A 330 1.70 9.33 4.25
CA ARG A 330 1.80 10.79 4.23
C ARG A 330 0.80 11.32 3.21
N TRP A 331 -0.17 12.12 3.65
CA TRP A 331 -1.14 12.78 2.77
C TRP A 331 -1.63 14.08 3.40
N PHE A 332 -2.30 14.94 2.61
CA PHE A 332 -2.97 16.14 3.12
C PHE A 332 -4.40 15.79 3.60
N PRO A 333 -4.69 15.79 4.91
CA PRO A 333 -5.97 15.29 5.41
C PRO A 333 -7.19 16.05 4.90
N SER A 334 -7.06 17.35 4.60
CA SER A 334 -8.18 18.15 4.08
C SER A 334 -8.53 17.82 2.63
N LYS A 335 -7.57 17.35 1.82
CA LYS A 335 -7.76 17.14 0.38
C LYS A 335 -7.87 15.67 -0.02
N ALA A 336 -7.40 14.74 0.79
CA ALA A 336 -7.65 13.32 0.53
C ALA A 336 -9.14 13.02 0.61
N ILE A 337 -9.60 12.02 -0.14
CA ILE A 337 -10.98 11.52 -0.01
C ILE A 337 -11.25 11.10 1.44
N SER A 338 -12.43 11.43 1.96
CA SER A 338 -12.78 11.16 3.36
C SER A 338 -12.58 9.68 3.70
N LEU A 339 -12.96 8.81 2.76
CA LEU A 339 -12.79 7.36 2.86
C LEU A 339 -11.36 6.96 3.22
N TRP A 340 -10.34 7.62 2.66
CA TRP A 340 -8.92 7.29 2.86
C TRP A 340 -8.52 7.40 4.34
N GLY A 341 -9.03 8.41 5.03
CA GLY A 341 -8.78 8.66 6.46
C GLY A 341 -9.39 7.61 7.38
N GLU A 342 -10.39 6.86 6.90
CA GLU A 342 -11.12 5.85 7.67
C GLU A 342 -10.50 4.45 7.56
N MET A 343 -9.59 4.24 6.60
CA MET A 343 -9.07 2.90 6.26
C MET A 343 -7.75 2.56 6.95
N HIS A 344 -7.55 1.26 7.18
CA HIS A 344 -6.21 0.74 7.46
C HIS A 344 -5.28 0.92 6.24
N PRO A 345 -3.96 1.13 6.42
CA PRO A 345 -3.04 1.34 5.29
C PRO A 345 -3.09 0.25 4.21
N PHE A 346 -3.13 -1.02 4.60
CA PHE A 346 -3.23 -2.14 3.67
C PHE A 346 -4.61 -2.26 3.01
N GLU A 347 -5.66 -1.77 3.67
CA GLU A 347 -6.98 -1.69 3.06
C GLU A 347 -7.01 -0.63 1.95
N ARG A 348 -6.26 0.48 2.09
CA ARG A 348 -6.11 1.49 1.01
C ARG A 348 -5.47 0.89 -0.23
N GLN A 349 -4.52 -0.03 -0.05
CA GLN A 349 -3.98 -0.82 -1.15
C GLN A 349 -5.05 -1.72 -1.78
N GLY A 350 -5.95 -2.28 -0.98
CA GLY A 350 -7.14 -2.97 -1.46
C GLY A 350 -8.09 -2.08 -2.27
N LEU A 351 -8.32 -0.83 -1.83
CA LEU A 351 -9.12 0.15 -2.57
C LEU A 351 -8.51 0.48 -3.94
N VAL A 352 -7.20 0.75 -3.99
CA VAL A 352 -6.50 1.03 -5.26
C VAL A 352 -6.51 -0.19 -6.18
N LEU A 353 -6.32 -1.40 -5.64
CA LEU A 353 -6.47 -2.64 -6.39
C LEU A 353 -7.90 -2.81 -6.92
N ASP A 354 -8.91 -2.43 -6.13
CA ASP A 354 -10.31 -2.49 -6.54
C ASP A 354 -10.64 -1.51 -7.68
N TYR A 355 -9.99 -0.35 -7.75
CA TYR A 355 -10.08 0.54 -8.92
C TYR A 355 -9.68 -0.19 -10.21
N PHE A 356 -8.58 -0.95 -10.17
CA PHE A 356 -8.07 -1.69 -11.33
C PHE A 356 -9.03 -2.83 -11.69
N LEU A 357 -9.53 -3.55 -10.69
CA LEU A 357 -10.51 -4.63 -10.88
C LEU A 357 -11.81 -4.13 -11.50
N LYS A 358 -12.34 -3.00 -11.03
CA LYS A 358 -13.60 -2.43 -11.54
C LYS A 358 -13.49 -1.85 -12.94
N THR A 359 -12.30 -1.38 -13.31
CA THR A 359 -12.04 -0.94 -14.69
C THR A 359 -12.13 -2.13 -15.65
N GLY A 360 -11.75 -3.33 -15.21
CA GLY A 360 -11.84 -4.56 -16.01
C GLY A 360 -10.92 -4.61 -17.24
N LYS A 361 -10.06 -3.60 -17.43
CA LYS A 361 -9.12 -3.46 -18.56
C LYS A 361 -7.66 -3.73 -18.18
N LEU A 362 -7.39 -4.07 -16.93
CA LEU A 362 -6.06 -4.41 -16.45
C LEU A 362 -6.01 -5.87 -16.00
N SER A 363 -4.93 -6.54 -16.37
CA SER A 363 -4.59 -7.90 -16.01
C SER A 363 -3.27 -7.94 -15.25
N GLU A 364 -2.82 -9.12 -14.84
CA GLU A 364 -1.56 -9.31 -14.10
C GLU A 364 -1.45 -8.33 -12.92
N LEU A 365 -2.45 -8.31 -12.06
CA LEU A 365 -2.48 -7.33 -10.97
C LEU A 365 -1.51 -7.72 -9.86
N HIS A 366 -0.86 -6.71 -9.30
CA HIS A 366 0.10 -6.86 -8.22
C HIS A 366 -0.10 -5.82 -7.13
N THR A 367 0.24 -6.21 -5.91
CA THR A 367 0.41 -5.28 -4.80
C THR A 367 1.75 -5.49 -4.12
N GLU A 368 2.49 -4.42 -3.85
CA GLU A 368 3.72 -4.47 -3.06
C GLU A 368 3.67 -3.45 -1.92
N SER A 369 4.11 -3.83 -0.72
CA SER A 369 4.33 -2.90 0.38
C SER A 369 5.73 -3.05 0.95
N LEU A 370 6.30 -1.96 1.45
CA LEU A 370 7.59 -1.93 2.09
C LEU A 370 7.56 -1.02 3.32
N ARG A 371 7.98 -1.58 4.47
CA ARG A 371 7.90 -0.95 5.79
C ARG A 371 9.17 -1.18 6.59
N GLY A 372 9.35 -0.38 7.64
CA GLY A 372 10.38 -0.64 8.68
C GLY A 372 11.78 -0.12 8.37
N LEU A 373 12.05 0.38 7.16
CA LEU A 373 13.36 0.94 6.80
C LEU A 373 13.74 2.15 7.67
N PRO A 374 15.04 2.41 7.90
CA PRO A 374 15.48 3.56 8.70
C PRO A 374 15.24 4.88 7.97
N ARG A 375 14.67 5.85 8.70
CA ARG A 375 14.55 7.23 8.24
C ARG A 375 15.94 7.89 8.20
N PRO A 376 16.27 8.69 7.18
CA PRO A 376 17.51 9.47 7.15
C PRO A 376 17.60 10.42 8.36
N LYS A 377 18.77 10.49 9.02
CA LYS A 377 18.99 11.40 10.17
C LYS A 377 18.84 12.89 9.83
N THR A 378 18.99 13.23 8.55
CA THR A 378 18.86 14.59 8.00
C THR A 378 17.41 14.95 7.69
N ASP A 379 16.47 13.99 7.73
CA ASP A 379 15.07 14.25 7.47
C ASP A 379 14.44 15.07 8.62
N PRO A 380 13.61 16.09 8.32
CA PRO A 380 12.98 16.93 9.35
C PRO A 380 12.15 16.14 10.37
N HIS A 381 11.56 15.02 9.98
CA HIS A 381 10.71 14.20 10.86
C HIS A 381 11.47 13.10 11.59
N TYR A 382 12.81 13.01 11.46
CA TYR A 382 13.62 11.98 12.13
C TYR A 382 13.45 11.96 13.66
N ARG A 383 13.20 13.14 14.26
CA ARG A 383 12.95 13.24 15.72
C ARG A 383 11.57 12.73 16.14
N GLU A 384 10.61 12.70 15.23
CA GLU A 384 9.24 12.21 15.46
C GLU A 384 9.18 10.68 15.28
N THR A 385 9.94 10.15 14.31
CA THR A 385 10.04 8.72 14.04
C THR A 385 11.38 8.36 13.41
N SER A 386 12.00 7.26 13.87
CA SER A 386 13.21 6.71 13.26
C SER A 386 12.92 5.82 12.04
N VAL A 387 11.65 5.57 11.73
CA VAL A 387 11.21 4.71 10.64
C VAL A 387 10.83 5.57 9.43
N SER A 388 11.34 5.18 8.27
CA SER A 388 11.05 5.78 6.97
C SER A 388 9.57 5.63 6.62
N ASP A 389 9.06 6.56 5.82
CA ASP A 389 7.73 6.51 5.24
C ASP A 389 7.52 5.15 4.54
N PRO A 390 6.46 4.41 4.86
CA PRO A 390 6.17 3.14 4.18
C PRO A 390 5.78 3.41 2.73
N VAL A 391 6.11 2.49 1.83
CA VAL A 391 5.74 2.56 0.42
C VAL A 391 4.71 1.47 0.13
N PHE A 392 3.60 1.83 -0.49
CA PHE A 392 2.59 0.91 -1.01
C PHE A 392 2.47 1.13 -2.51
N ALA A 393 2.42 0.04 -3.26
CA ALA A 393 2.29 0.05 -4.70
C ALA A 393 1.20 -0.91 -5.17
N VAL A 394 0.52 -0.53 -6.23
CA VAL A 394 -0.42 -1.37 -6.99
C VAL A 394 -0.11 -1.16 -8.46
N TRP A 395 0.00 -2.23 -9.23
CA TRP A 395 0.16 -2.12 -10.68
C TRP A 395 -0.54 -3.26 -11.41
N GLY A 396 -0.77 -3.03 -12.70
CA GLY A 396 -1.36 -3.98 -13.63
C GLY A 396 -0.88 -3.69 -15.05
N THR A 397 -1.11 -4.66 -15.92
CA THR A 397 -0.82 -4.60 -17.35
C THR A 397 -2.13 -4.35 -18.10
N VAL A 398 -2.19 -3.34 -18.98
CA VAL A 398 -3.36 -3.11 -19.85
C VAL A 398 -3.56 -4.34 -20.73
N ALA A 399 -4.77 -4.90 -20.69
CA ALA A 399 -5.14 -6.09 -21.45
C ALA A 399 -5.15 -5.80 -22.96
N ASP A 400 -4.95 -6.87 -23.75
CA ASP A 400 -5.02 -6.84 -25.22
C ASP A 400 -6.43 -6.57 -25.77
#